data_AF-A0A5E4IFW4-F1
#
_entry.id   AF-A0A5E4IFW4-F1
#
_cell.length_a   1.000
_cell.length_b   1.000
_cell.length_c   1.000
_cell.angle_alpha   90.00
_cell.angle_beta   90.00
_cell.angle_gamma   90.00
#
_symmetry.space_group_name_H-M   'P 1'
#
loop_
_entity.id
_entity.type
_entity.pdbx_description
1 polymer ?
#
loop_
_entity_poly.entity_id
_entity_poly.type
_entity_poly.pdbx_seq_one_letter_code
_entity_poly.pdbx_strand_id
1 'polypeptide(L)'
;MKTLGRSLLPLEIQQGSDASKVTVLLEAIKFEHLAIVDKLLGLIDYYEIIFNAEDLFKKEYEFSNNKLNLILDLINIVEIPEDMMTDLRSAIIAAWRLRVPGSTREKRSREISMVLQSIERLRTAIKWAKEHPDPDIDWQLGVAILHSISLRRFDLIPQDIHKVQYLLDQAVEYLETMMGDRSIVGPEQDIYFSGKDC
;
A
#
# COMPACT_ATOMS: atom_id res chain seq x y z
N MET A 1 -9.18 -74.16 -22.09
CA MET A 1 -7.96 -73.51 -22.64
C MET A 1 -8.35 -72.64 -23.82
N LYS A 2 -8.35 -71.31 -23.65
CA LYS A 2 -8.21 -70.27 -24.68
C LYS A 2 -7.85 -68.98 -23.94
N THR A 3 -6.73 -68.38 -24.31
CA THR A 3 -6.11 -67.20 -23.71
C THR A 3 -6.38 -65.95 -24.57
N LEU A 4 -6.14 -64.77 -23.98
CA LEU A 4 -6.04 -63.41 -24.58
C LEU A 4 -7.37 -62.66 -24.74
N GLY A 5 -7.51 -61.40 -24.33
CA GLY A 5 -6.60 -60.47 -23.68
C GLY A 5 -7.39 -59.21 -23.34
N ARG A 6 -7.43 -58.81 -22.06
CA ARG A 6 -7.95 -57.52 -21.66
C ARG A 6 -6.86 -56.50 -21.92
N SER A 7 -7.06 -55.66 -22.93
CA SER A 7 -6.32 -54.43 -23.15
C SER A 7 -6.58 -53.48 -21.98
N LEU A 8 -5.68 -53.51 -20.99
CA LEU A 8 -5.50 -52.41 -20.06
C LEU A 8 -4.81 -51.29 -20.84
N LEU A 9 -5.54 -50.22 -21.09
CA LEU A 9 -4.95 -48.95 -21.50
C LEU A 9 -3.94 -48.52 -20.41
N PRO A 10 -2.74 -48.04 -20.78
CA PRO A 10 -1.91 -47.34 -19.82
C PRO A 10 -2.63 -46.05 -19.44
N LEU A 11 -3.03 -45.95 -18.17
CA LEU A 11 -3.19 -44.65 -17.53
C LEU A 11 -1.81 -44.01 -17.55
N GLU A 12 -1.55 -43.18 -18.55
CA GLU A 12 -0.51 -42.16 -18.49
C GLU A 12 -0.87 -41.24 -17.33
N ILE A 13 -0.34 -41.56 -16.16
CA ILE A 13 -0.25 -40.64 -15.05
C ILE A 13 0.65 -39.52 -15.56
N GLN A 14 0.06 -38.37 -15.88
CA GLN A 14 0.77 -37.10 -16.03
C GLN A 14 1.49 -36.82 -14.70
N GLN A 15 2.72 -37.31 -14.58
CA GLN A 15 3.71 -36.79 -13.65
C GLN A 15 4.21 -35.44 -14.20
N GLY A 16 3.32 -34.43 -14.17
CA GLY A 16 3.75 -33.05 -14.22
C GLY A 16 4.47 -32.77 -12.90
N SER A 17 5.81 -32.80 -12.96
CA SER A 17 6.74 -32.52 -11.86
C SER A 17 6.22 -31.40 -10.95
N ASP A 18 6.17 -31.64 -9.64
CA ASP A 18 5.84 -30.61 -8.63
C ASP A 18 6.69 -29.35 -8.80
N ALA A 19 7.92 -29.47 -9.32
CA ALA A 19 8.78 -28.33 -9.63
C ALA A 19 8.18 -27.41 -10.71
N SER A 20 7.48 -27.96 -11.71
CA SER A 20 6.85 -27.15 -12.76
C SER A 20 5.67 -26.35 -12.24
N LYS A 21 4.93 -26.88 -11.25
CA LYS A 21 3.81 -26.16 -10.60
C LYS A 21 4.33 -25.06 -9.68
N VAL A 22 5.41 -25.34 -8.94
CA VAL A 22 6.08 -24.35 -8.08
C VAL A 22 6.66 -23.19 -8.90
N THR A 23 7.29 -23.46 -10.05
CA THR A 23 7.81 -22.39 -10.92
C THR A 23 6.70 -21.49 -11.46
N VAL A 24 5.59 -22.05 -11.94
CA VAL A 24 4.44 -21.28 -12.45
C VAL A 24 3.80 -20.44 -11.34
N LEU A 25 3.71 -20.98 -10.12
CA LEU A 25 3.18 -20.25 -8.96
C LEU A 25 4.08 -19.06 -8.59
N LEU A 26 5.41 -19.26 -8.55
CA LEU A 26 6.39 -18.21 -8.26
C LEU A 26 6.41 -17.12 -9.34
N GLU A 27 6.23 -17.50 -10.61
CA GLU A 27 6.08 -16.54 -11.71
C GLU A 27 4.79 -15.72 -11.57
N ALA A 28 3.66 -16.36 -11.26
CA ALA A 28 2.38 -15.67 -11.07
C ALA A 28 2.44 -14.65 -9.91
N ILE A 29 3.02 -15.04 -8.78
CA ILE A 29 3.25 -14.17 -7.61
C ILE A 29 4.11 -12.96 -8.02
N LYS A 30 5.21 -13.17 -8.75
CA LYS A 30 6.05 -12.07 -9.26
C LYS A 30 5.29 -11.13 -10.21
N PHE A 31 4.43 -11.65 -11.07
CA PHE A 31 3.62 -10.84 -11.97
C PHE A 31 2.60 -9.98 -11.23
N GLU A 32 1.94 -10.51 -10.21
CA GLU A 32 0.99 -9.77 -9.37
C GLU A 32 1.70 -8.63 -8.61
N HIS A 33 2.85 -8.90 -7.98
CA HIS A 33 3.64 -7.87 -7.31
C HIS A 33 4.07 -6.74 -8.27
N LEU A 34 4.55 -7.09 -9.47
CA LEU A 34 4.95 -6.10 -10.47
C LEU A 34 3.79 -5.21 -10.91
N ALA A 35 2.57 -5.77 -11.01
CA ALA A 35 1.38 -5.00 -11.36
C ALA A 35 1.01 -3.99 -10.27
N ILE A 36 1.10 -4.37 -8.99
CA ILE A 36 0.84 -3.48 -7.84
C ILE A 36 1.87 -2.35 -7.80
N VAL A 37 3.15 -2.69 -7.95
CA VAL A 37 4.27 -1.73 -8.00
C VAL A 37 4.07 -0.72 -9.14
N ASP A 38 3.77 -1.17 -10.35
CA ASP A 38 3.60 -0.28 -11.51
C ASP A 38 2.33 0.60 -11.35
N LYS A 39 1.24 0.06 -10.78
CA LYS A 39 0.04 0.83 -10.43
C LYS A 39 0.36 1.94 -9.42
N LEU A 40 1.13 1.63 -8.39
CA LEU A 40 1.55 2.61 -7.38
C LEU A 40 2.45 3.69 -7.96
N LEU A 41 3.43 3.32 -8.81
CA LEU A 41 4.28 4.29 -9.51
C LEU A 41 3.44 5.25 -10.37
N GLY A 42 2.48 4.72 -11.14
CA GLY A 42 1.58 5.56 -11.93
C GLY A 42 0.74 6.52 -11.08
N LEU A 43 0.27 6.06 -9.93
CA LEU A 43 -0.51 6.88 -8.99
C LEU A 43 0.33 8.03 -8.42
N ILE A 44 1.54 7.74 -7.93
CA ILE A 44 2.40 8.78 -7.34
C ILE A 44 2.84 9.81 -8.37
N ASP A 45 3.13 9.39 -9.61
CA ASP A 45 3.56 10.29 -10.68
C ASP A 45 2.40 11.21 -11.09
N TYR A 46 1.17 10.70 -11.13
CA TYR A 46 -0.03 11.50 -11.36
C TYR A 46 -0.20 12.61 -10.29
N TYR A 47 -0.12 12.25 -9.01
CA TYR A 47 -0.28 13.23 -7.93
C TYR A 47 0.91 14.19 -7.83
N GLU A 48 2.13 13.76 -8.12
CA GLU A 48 3.28 14.65 -8.17
C GLU A 48 3.08 15.76 -9.21
N ILE A 49 2.57 15.43 -10.41
CA ILE A 49 2.25 16.44 -11.43
C ILE A 49 1.23 17.45 -10.90
N ILE A 50 0.18 16.97 -10.22
CA ILE A 50 -0.84 17.84 -9.63
C ILE A 50 -0.22 18.77 -8.57
N PHE A 51 0.58 18.23 -7.65
CA PHE A 51 1.15 19.01 -6.56
C PHE A 51 2.26 19.97 -7.00
N ASN A 52 2.88 19.73 -8.15
CA ASN A 52 3.83 20.64 -8.77
C ASN A 52 3.18 21.75 -9.62
N ALA A 53 1.85 21.76 -9.78
CA ALA A 53 1.17 22.82 -10.52
C ALA A 53 1.40 24.20 -9.87
N GLU A 54 1.92 25.16 -10.65
CA GLU A 54 2.37 26.47 -10.17
C GLU A 54 1.29 27.29 -9.44
N ASP A 55 0.01 27.02 -9.68
CA ASP A 55 -1.09 27.79 -9.11
C ASP A 55 -1.84 27.06 -8.00
N LEU A 56 -1.50 25.81 -7.69
CA LEU A 56 -2.20 25.01 -6.68
C LEU A 56 -2.17 25.67 -5.30
N PHE A 57 -1.08 26.36 -4.94
CA PHE A 57 -0.99 27.11 -3.68
C PHE A 57 -2.00 28.27 -3.59
N LYS A 58 -2.61 28.70 -4.70
CA LYS A 58 -3.65 29.74 -4.71
C LYS A 58 -5.05 29.14 -4.50
N LYS A 59 -5.21 27.83 -4.75
CA LYS A 59 -6.51 27.15 -4.82
C LYS A 59 -6.68 26.19 -3.65
N GLU A 60 -7.16 26.72 -2.52
CA GLU A 60 -7.29 25.95 -1.27
C GLU A 60 -8.14 24.68 -1.42
N TYR A 61 -9.31 24.83 -2.04
CA TYR A 61 -10.23 23.72 -2.22
C TYR A 61 -9.63 22.63 -3.10
N GLU A 62 -8.95 23.02 -4.18
CA GLU A 62 -8.30 22.10 -5.09
C GLU A 62 -7.15 21.35 -4.38
N PHE A 63 -6.30 22.07 -3.63
CA PHE A 63 -5.27 21.45 -2.80
C PHE A 63 -5.85 20.44 -1.80
N SER A 64 -6.86 20.85 -1.02
CA SER A 64 -7.49 19.99 -0.02
C SER A 64 -8.12 18.75 -0.65
N ASN A 65 -8.83 18.92 -1.77
CA ASN A 65 -9.46 17.82 -2.49
C ASN A 65 -8.45 16.85 -3.11
N ASN A 66 -7.39 17.36 -3.75
CA ASN A 66 -6.34 16.52 -4.33
C ASN A 66 -5.58 15.75 -3.25
N LYS A 67 -5.37 16.36 -2.08
CA LYS A 67 -4.75 15.69 -0.95
C LYS A 67 -5.64 14.59 -0.38
N LEU A 68 -6.94 14.82 -0.24
CA LEU A 68 -7.89 13.78 0.15
C LEU A 68 -7.88 12.63 -0.85
N ASN A 69 -7.94 12.92 -2.15
CA ASN A 69 -7.97 11.90 -3.19
C ASN A 69 -6.69 11.07 -3.19
N LEU A 70 -5.51 11.70 -3.04
CA LEU A 70 -4.25 10.97 -2.87
C LEU A 70 -4.32 9.98 -1.71
N ILE A 71 -4.82 10.43 -0.55
CA ILE A 71 -4.95 9.58 0.63
C ILE A 71 -5.89 8.40 0.38
N LEU A 72 -7.05 8.66 -0.23
CA LEU A 72 -8.04 7.61 -0.50
C LEU A 72 -7.55 6.61 -1.55
N ASP A 73 -6.88 7.07 -2.61
CA ASP A 73 -6.34 6.19 -3.64
C ASP A 73 -5.19 5.33 -3.11
N LEU A 74 -4.33 5.89 -2.26
CA LEU A 74 -3.29 5.13 -1.58
C LEU A 74 -3.89 4.05 -0.69
N ILE A 75 -4.88 4.40 0.14
CA ILE A 75 -5.57 3.45 1.01
C ILE A 75 -6.23 2.33 0.19
N ASN A 76 -6.84 2.64 -0.96
CA ASN A 76 -7.48 1.63 -1.83
C ASN A 76 -6.51 0.62 -2.46
N ILE A 77 -5.20 0.85 -2.37
CA ILE A 77 -4.19 -0.10 -2.83
C ILE A 77 -3.74 -1.04 -1.70
N VAL A 78 -3.95 -0.64 -0.44
CA VAL A 78 -3.57 -1.47 0.71
C VAL A 78 -4.54 -2.64 0.86
N GLU A 79 -4.00 -3.85 0.95
CA GLU A 79 -4.79 -5.07 1.14
C GLU A 79 -5.17 -5.29 2.61
N ILE A 80 -6.21 -4.59 3.06
CA ILE A 80 -6.85 -4.80 4.38
C ILE A 80 -8.28 -5.34 4.22
N PRO A 81 -8.88 -5.93 5.26
CA PRO A 81 -10.26 -6.40 5.23
C PRO A 81 -11.24 -5.31 4.74
N GLU A 82 -12.23 -5.68 3.93
CA GLU A 82 -13.12 -4.74 3.25
C GLU A 82 -13.94 -3.87 4.24
N ASP A 83 -14.34 -4.44 5.36
CA ASP A 83 -15.00 -3.74 6.46
C ASP A 83 -14.09 -2.67 7.08
N MET A 84 -12.84 -3.03 7.38
CA MET A 84 -11.83 -2.10 7.88
C MET A 84 -11.53 -0.98 6.88
N MET A 85 -11.37 -1.33 5.60
CA MET A 85 -11.20 -0.38 4.49
C MET A 85 -12.36 0.62 4.43
N THR A 86 -13.59 0.11 4.50
CA THR A 86 -14.81 0.91 4.42
C THR A 86 -14.92 1.86 5.60
N ASP A 87 -14.65 1.39 6.80
CA ASP A 87 -14.68 2.19 8.02
C ASP A 87 -13.63 3.28 8.02
N LEU A 88 -12.39 2.95 7.63
CA LEU A 88 -11.30 3.91 7.52
C LEU A 88 -11.61 5.01 6.51
N ARG A 89 -12.04 4.64 5.30
CA ARG A 89 -12.42 5.61 4.25
C ARG A 89 -13.55 6.51 4.71
N SER A 90 -14.60 5.93 5.28
CA SER A 90 -15.75 6.67 5.76
C SER A 90 -15.38 7.64 6.88
N ALA A 91 -14.51 7.22 7.81
CA ALA A 91 -14.02 8.07 8.88
C ALA A 91 -13.16 9.23 8.36
N ILE A 92 -12.25 8.98 7.42
CA ILE A 92 -11.43 10.03 6.81
C ILE A 92 -12.31 11.05 6.09
N ILE A 93 -13.24 10.60 5.25
CA ILE A 93 -14.14 11.49 4.49
C ILE A 93 -15.00 12.33 5.44
N ALA A 94 -15.58 11.71 6.47
CA ALA A 94 -16.42 12.41 7.45
C ALA A 94 -15.62 13.44 8.27
N ALA A 95 -14.38 13.10 8.61
CA ALA A 95 -13.50 13.98 9.37
C ALA A 95 -12.81 15.04 8.50
N TRP A 96 -12.84 14.96 7.17
CA TRP A 96 -12.03 15.81 6.30
C TRP A 96 -12.50 17.28 6.29
N ARG A 97 -11.54 18.19 6.40
CA ARG A 97 -11.79 19.64 6.27
C ARG A 97 -11.51 20.11 4.85
N LEU A 98 -12.58 20.49 4.14
CA LEU A 98 -12.49 21.12 2.82
C LEU A 98 -11.82 22.51 2.85
N ARG A 99 -11.79 23.17 4.01
CA ARG A 99 -11.09 24.44 4.22
C ARG A 99 -10.35 24.43 5.53
N VAL A 100 -9.11 24.91 5.51
CA VAL A 100 -8.25 25.06 6.69
C VAL A 100 -8.20 26.54 7.04
N PRO A 101 -8.89 26.98 8.11
CA PRO A 101 -8.94 28.40 8.48
C PRO A 101 -7.54 28.98 8.70
N GLY A 102 -7.26 30.16 8.13
CA GLY A 102 -6.00 30.87 8.36
C GLY A 102 -4.77 30.27 7.66
N SER A 103 -4.98 29.52 6.57
CA SER A 103 -3.90 29.08 5.68
C SER A 103 -3.32 30.28 4.92
N THR A 104 -2.07 30.63 5.20
CA THR A 104 -1.31 31.62 4.39
C THR A 104 -0.70 30.94 3.17
N ARG A 105 -0.22 31.73 2.20
CA ARG A 105 0.51 31.21 1.04
C ARG A 105 1.76 30.43 1.45
N GLU A 106 2.50 30.93 2.44
CA GLU A 106 3.73 30.32 2.96
C GLU A 106 3.44 29.02 3.72
N LYS A 107 2.33 28.97 4.47
CA LYS A 107 1.85 27.72 5.06
C LYS A 107 1.55 26.72 3.94
N ARG A 108 0.75 27.10 2.95
CA ARG A 108 0.36 26.20 1.86
C ARG A 108 1.54 25.70 1.03
N SER A 109 2.52 26.55 0.74
CA SER A 109 3.75 26.15 0.06
C SER A 109 4.49 25.05 0.84
N ARG A 110 4.66 25.24 2.15
CA ARG A 110 5.24 24.20 3.03
C ARG A 110 4.40 22.93 3.05
N GLU A 111 3.08 23.07 3.04
CA GLU A 111 2.18 21.92 3.00
C GLU A 111 2.34 21.09 1.72
N ILE A 112 2.43 21.75 0.56
CA ILE A 112 2.72 21.10 -0.72
C ILE A 112 4.08 20.40 -0.66
N SER A 113 5.13 21.07 -0.16
CA SER A 113 6.46 20.46 -0.02
C SER A 113 6.45 19.20 0.85
N MET A 114 5.64 19.15 1.92
CA MET A 114 5.53 17.95 2.75
C MET A 114 4.82 16.80 2.02
N VAL A 115 3.79 17.10 1.21
CA VAL A 115 3.13 16.09 0.37
C VAL A 115 4.13 15.53 -0.65
N LEU A 116 4.87 16.40 -1.34
CA LEU A 116 5.91 15.99 -2.29
C LEU A 116 7.02 15.16 -1.64
N GLN A 117 7.45 15.51 -0.42
CA GLN A 117 8.40 14.69 0.34
C GLN A 117 7.85 13.30 0.68
N SER A 118 6.55 13.21 0.99
CA SER A 118 5.92 11.91 1.28
C SER A 118 5.78 11.07 0.01
N ILE A 119 5.46 11.70 -1.13
CA ILE A 119 5.49 11.06 -2.45
C ILE A 119 6.88 10.52 -2.76
N GLU A 120 7.95 11.27 -2.51
CA GLU A 120 9.32 10.83 -2.79
C GLU A 120 9.77 9.67 -1.88
N ARG A 121 9.37 9.68 -0.60
CA ARG A 121 9.60 8.53 0.30
C ARG A 121 8.89 7.28 -0.22
N LEU A 122 7.63 7.41 -0.61
CA LEU A 122 6.86 6.30 -1.15
C LEU A 122 7.47 5.79 -2.46
N ARG A 123 7.88 6.69 -3.37
CA ARG A 123 8.61 6.35 -4.59
C ARG A 123 9.85 5.51 -4.31
N THR A 124 10.62 5.90 -3.30
CA THR A 124 11.83 5.19 -2.89
C THR A 124 11.48 3.78 -2.41
N ALA A 125 10.45 3.65 -1.57
CA ALA A 125 9.97 2.34 -1.09
C ALA A 125 9.48 1.44 -2.24
N ILE A 126 8.70 1.99 -3.18
CA ILE A 126 8.18 1.25 -4.33
C ILE A 126 9.32 0.78 -5.26
N LYS A 127 10.32 1.63 -5.52
CA LYS A 127 11.48 1.25 -6.32
C LYS A 127 12.30 0.15 -5.65
N TRP A 128 12.51 0.26 -4.34
CA TRP A 128 13.19 -0.76 -3.57
C TRP A 128 12.44 -2.10 -3.64
N ALA A 129 11.12 -2.09 -3.47
CA ALA A 129 10.25 -3.26 -3.59
C ALA A 129 10.33 -3.91 -4.98
N LYS A 130 10.42 -3.11 -6.05
CA LYS A 130 10.59 -3.59 -7.42
C LYS A 130 11.90 -4.35 -7.61
N GLU A 131 12.97 -3.89 -6.97
CA GLU A 131 14.32 -4.45 -7.07
C GLU A 131 14.52 -5.68 -6.17
N HIS A 132 13.71 -5.81 -5.11
CA HIS A 132 13.81 -6.86 -4.09
C HIS A 132 12.46 -7.59 -3.94
N PRO A 133 12.06 -8.39 -4.96
CA PRO A 133 10.81 -9.14 -4.87
C PRO A 133 10.88 -10.16 -3.74
N ASP A 134 10.04 -9.94 -2.73
CA ASP A 134 9.93 -10.73 -1.50
C ASP A 134 8.47 -11.20 -1.34
N PRO A 135 8.19 -12.43 -0.86
CA PRO A 135 6.83 -12.89 -0.55
C PRO A 135 6.01 -11.98 0.37
N ASP A 136 6.66 -11.15 1.19
CA ASP A 136 6.02 -10.23 2.12
C ASP A 136 5.98 -8.78 1.62
N ILE A 137 6.36 -8.56 0.35
CA ILE A 137 6.52 -7.19 -0.19
C ILE A 137 5.21 -6.40 -0.22
N ASP A 138 4.07 -7.07 -0.45
CA ASP A 138 2.76 -6.42 -0.47
C ASP A 138 2.41 -5.85 0.91
N TRP A 139 2.71 -6.59 1.98
CA TRP A 139 2.49 -6.15 3.35
C TRP A 139 3.43 -5.01 3.74
N GLN A 140 4.73 -5.15 3.43
CA GLN A 140 5.73 -4.11 3.67
C GLN A 140 5.36 -2.81 2.95
N LEU A 141 4.88 -2.92 1.71
CA LEU A 141 4.44 -1.79 0.92
C LEU A 141 3.14 -1.19 1.47
N GLY A 142 2.20 -2.02 1.92
CA GLY A 142 0.99 -1.57 2.62
C GLY A 142 1.32 -0.74 3.86
N VAL A 143 2.23 -1.22 4.71
CA VAL A 143 2.72 -0.51 5.90
C VAL A 143 3.40 0.80 5.50
N ALA A 144 4.29 0.77 4.50
CA ALA A 144 4.95 1.96 3.99
C ALA A 144 3.95 2.99 3.43
N ILE A 145 2.90 2.55 2.74
CA ILE A 145 1.80 3.40 2.26
C ILE A 145 1.11 4.07 3.45
N LEU A 146 0.64 3.29 4.43
CA LEU A 146 -0.09 3.82 5.59
C LEU A 146 0.75 4.83 6.39
N HIS A 147 2.04 4.58 6.58
CA HIS A 147 2.95 5.55 7.22
C HIS A 147 3.26 6.79 6.36
N SER A 148 3.17 6.67 5.02
CA SER A 148 3.41 7.77 4.09
C SER A 148 2.18 8.65 3.84
N ILE A 149 1.01 8.25 4.34
CA ILE A 149 -0.20 9.07 4.28
C ILE A 149 0.08 10.40 4.97
N SER A 150 0.04 11.49 4.20
CA SER A 150 0.26 12.87 4.68
C SER A 150 -0.92 13.44 5.48
N LEU A 151 -1.55 12.62 6.33
CA LEU A 151 -2.70 13.01 7.14
C LEU A 151 -2.23 13.76 8.39
N ARG A 152 -2.62 15.03 8.50
CA ARG A 152 -2.26 15.90 9.62
C ARG A 152 -3.51 16.23 10.43
N ARG A 153 -3.31 16.47 11.72
CA ARG A 153 -4.39 16.82 12.65
C ARG A 153 -5.27 17.99 12.17
N PHE A 154 -4.70 18.94 11.45
CA PHE A 154 -5.43 20.10 10.95
C PHE A 154 -6.18 19.86 9.64
N ASP A 155 -5.87 18.77 8.91
CA ASP A 155 -6.67 18.32 7.77
C ASP A 155 -8.03 17.75 8.23
N LEU A 156 -8.15 17.43 9.53
CA LEU A 156 -9.31 16.80 10.12
C LEU A 156 -10.09 17.70 11.09
N ILE A 157 -11.37 17.40 11.27
CA ILE A 157 -12.22 17.95 12.31
C ILE A 157 -11.71 17.41 13.67
N PRO A 158 -11.42 18.27 14.67
CA PRO A 158 -10.74 17.91 15.90
C PRO A 158 -11.37 16.76 16.67
N GLN A 159 -12.70 16.71 16.70
CA GLN A 159 -13.46 15.69 17.42
C GLN A 159 -13.33 14.28 16.80
N ASP A 160 -12.99 14.20 15.51
CA ASP A 160 -12.95 12.94 14.76
C ASP A 160 -11.50 12.43 14.57
N ILE A 161 -10.48 13.21 14.96
CA ILE A 161 -9.06 12.85 14.82
C ILE A 161 -8.78 11.48 15.46
N HIS A 162 -9.25 11.27 16.68
CA HIS A 162 -8.99 10.03 17.43
C HIS A 162 -9.57 8.80 16.74
N LYS A 163 -10.75 8.93 16.12
CA LYS A 163 -11.38 7.84 15.38
C LYS A 163 -10.56 7.45 14.15
N VAL A 164 -10.12 8.44 13.38
CA VAL A 164 -9.30 8.19 12.18
C VAL A 164 -7.96 7.57 12.55
N GLN A 165 -7.30 8.08 13.60
CA GLN A 165 -6.04 7.53 14.09
C GLN A 165 -6.21 6.07 14.54
N TYR A 166 -7.25 5.78 15.33
CA TYR A 166 -7.54 4.42 15.79
C TYR A 166 -7.73 3.42 14.62
N LEU A 167 -8.40 3.83 13.55
CA LEU A 167 -8.61 2.99 12.37
C LEU A 167 -7.34 2.80 11.54
N LEU A 168 -6.48 3.83 11.45
CA LEU A 168 -5.16 3.71 10.83
C LEU A 168 -4.26 2.75 11.63
N ASP A 169 -4.25 2.87 12.95
CA ASP A 169 -3.45 2.03 13.84
C ASP A 169 -3.88 0.55 13.70
N GLN A 170 -5.20 0.28 13.67
CA GLN A 170 -5.70 -1.08 13.39
C GLN A 170 -5.30 -1.63 12.03
N ALA A 171 -5.31 -0.79 10.99
CA ALA A 171 -4.88 -1.21 9.66
C ALA A 171 -3.40 -1.56 9.64
N VAL A 172 -2.55 -0.77 10.30
CA VAL A 172 -1.12 -1.08 10.45
C VAL A 172 -0.92 -2.37 11.24
N GLU A 173 -1.57 -2.51 12.39
CA GLU A 173 -1.46 -3.71 13.26
C GLU A 173 -1.89 -4.99 12.52
N TYR A 174 -2.93 -4.92 11.69
CA TYR A 174 -3.34 -6.03 10.85
C TYR A 174 -2.23 -6.46 9.88
N LEU A 175 -1.63 -5.51 9.15
CA LEU A 175 -0.56 -5.80 8.18
C LEU A 175 0.68 -6.35 8.88
N GLU A 176 1.06 -5.79 10.04
CA GLU A 176 2.20 -6.25 10.84
C GLU A 176 1.97 -7.67 11.37
N THR A 177 0.76 -8.01 11.79
CA THR A 177 0.41 -9.37 12.24
C THR A 177 0.54 -10.37 11.10
N MET A 178 0.09 -10.01 9.89
CA MET A 178 0.22 -10.86 8.71
C MET A 178 1.68 -11.10 8.29
N MET A 179 2.57 -10.13 8.55
CA MET A 179 4.03 -10.33 8.41
C MET A 179 4.60 -11.27 9.49
N GLY A 180 4.13 -11.16 10.73
CA GLY A 180 4.60 -11.96 11.86
C GLY A 180 4.21 -13.44 11.79
N ASP A 181 2.99 -13.75 11.36
CA ASP A 181 2.46 -15.13 11.33
C ASP A 181 3.16 -16.03 10.30
N ARG A 182 3.84 -15.46 9.29
CA ARG A 182 4.64 -16.22 8.31
C ARG A 182 6.09 -16.44 8.74
N SER A 183 6.59 -15.70 9.73
CA SER A 183 7.95 -15.84 10.26
C SER A 183 8.13 -17.02 11.22
N ILE A 184 7.07 -17.78 11.56
CA ILE A 184 7.16 -18.93 12.49
C ILE A 184 7.77 -20.20 11.83
N VAL A 185 8.18 -20.13 10.56
CA VAL A 185 8.93 -21.20 9.88
C VAL A 185 10.24 -20.68 9.26
N GLY A 186 11.19 -20.22 10.10
CA GLY A 186 12.56 -19.93 9.68
C GLY A 186 13.30 -19.04 10.69
N PRO A 187 14.61 -19.25 10.95
CA PRO A 187 15.27 -18.65 12.11
C PRO A 187 15.53 -17.15 11.88
N GLU A 188 15.21 -16.38 12.94
CA GLU A 188 15.69 -15.04 13.29
C GLU A 188 16.59 -14.33 12.27
N GLN A 189 16.07 -13.26 11.68
CA GLN A 189 16.87 -12.06 11.44
C GLN A 189 16.10 -10.82 11.91
N ASP A 190 16.49 -10.35 13.09
CA ASP A 190 16.17 -9.02 13.59
C ASP A 190 16.66 -7.95 12.60
N ILE A 191 15.73 -7.26 11.94
CA ILE A 191 16.01 -5.94 11.35
C ILE A 191 15.06 -4.94 12.00
N TYR A 192 15.46 -4.47 13.18
CA TYR A 192 14.92 -3.26 13.79
C TYR A 192 15.32 -2.05 12.93
N PHE A 193 14.34 -1.36 12.34
CA PHE A 193 14.51 0.02 11.88
C PHE A 193 14.60 0.93 13.11
N SER A 194 15.81 1.00 13.69
CA SER A 194 16.14 1.98 14.72
C SER A 194 16.20 3.38 14.10
N GLY A 195 15.07 4.08 14.12
CA GLY A 195 15.03 5.53 14.01
C GLY A 195 15.62 6.18 15.26
N LYS A 196 16.87 6.63 15.16
CA LYS A 196 17.59 7.56 16.05
C LYS A 196 18.70 8.21 15.19
N ASP A 197 18.94 9.52 15.14
CA ASP A 197 18.64 10.63 16.03
C ASP A 197 18.61 11.96 15.23
N CYS A 198 17.89 12.95 15.80
CA CYS A 198 18.07 14.42 15.74
C CYS A 198 18.26 15.16 14.40
#